data_AF-A0A3D0Q404-F1
#
_entry.id   AF-A0A3D0Q404-F1
#
_cell.length_a   1.000
_cell.length_b   1.000
_cell.length_c   1.000
_cell.angle_alpha   90.00
_cell.angle_beta   90.00
_cell.angle_gamma   90.00
#
_symmetry.space_group_name_H-M   'P 1'
#
loop_
_entity.id
_entity.type
_entity.pdbx_description
1 polymer ?
#
loop_
_entity_poly.entity_id
_entity_poly.type
_entity_poly.pdbx_seq_one_letter_code
_entity_poly.pdbx_strand_id
1 'polypeptide(L)'
;MFASMLRKVFGSRNDRLLKKLQKHVNAINALEAEYEALDDAALKQKTAEFQQRLKDGASLDDILIEAFATVREASKRVYGMRHFDVQMLGGQVLHSGKIAEMRTGEGKTLTSTLPTYLNALTGRGVHVITVNDYLAKRDANWSRSLFEYLGLTVGCNVPGLAPEQKREAYQADITYGTNNEFGFDYLRDNMAFSPQDRVQRELYYAVIDEVDSILIDEARTPLIISGAAEDSSELYLRINQIIPELTRQDKEDEEGKHGDGDFTIDEKAKQIHLTEHGQIHVEEIMKREGLLKEEESLFDAGNISLLHHVNAALRAHKLFTKDVDYIVKDDNIVIVDEHTGRTMEGRRWSEGLHQAVEAKEGVKIQNENQTLASITFQNYFRLYEKLSGMTGTADTEAFEFNHIYGLETVVIPTNRAMVRDDKADLIYLTAQEKYDAIV
;
A
#
# COMPACT_ATOMS: atom_id res chain seq x y z
N MET A 1 -21.79 -34.82 -12.60
CA MET A 1 -23.12 -35.04 -13.23
C MET A 1 -24.24 -34.35 -12.45
N PHE A 2 -24.42 -34.59 -11.15
CA PHE A 2 -25.45 -33.88 -10.34
C PHE A 2 -25.15 -32.38 -10.12
N ALA A 3 -23.90 -32.00 -9.86
CA ALA A 3 -23.50 -30.60 -9.69
C ALA A 3 -23.68 -29.72 -10.95
N SER A 4 -23.52 -30.29 -12.15
CA SER A 4 -23.69 -29.56 -13.42
C SER A 4 -25.15 -29.37 -13.83
N MET A 5 -26.04 -30.31 -13.47
CA MET A 5 -27.49 -30.12 -13.62
C MET A 5 -28.04 -29.09 -12.62
N LEU A 6 -27.60 -29.12 -11.36
CA LEU A 6 -28.00 -28.14 -10.35
C LEU A 6 -27.54 -26.72 -10.71
N ARG A 7 -26.32 -26.54 -11.27
CA ARG A 7 -25.85 -25.25 -11.82
C ARG A 7 -26.71 -24.76 -12.99
N LYS A 8 -27.15 -25.64 -13.89
CA LYS A 8 -28.02 -25.29 -15.03
C LYS A 8 -29.44 -24.86 -14.62
N VAL A 9 -29.96 -25.39 -13.51
CA VAL A 9 -31.34 -25.12 -13.06
C VAL A 9 -31.42 -23.94 -12.09
N PHE A 10 -30.44 -23.75 -11.20
CA PHE A 10 -30.45 -22.69 -10.18
C PHE A 10 -29.54 -21.49 -10.48
N GLY A 11 -28.70 -21.58 -11.53
CA GLY A 11 -27.69 -20.58 -11.84
C GLY A 11 -26.53 -20.58 -10.85
N SER A 12 -25.46 -19.86 -11.17
CA SER A 12 -24.36 -19.58 -10.24
C SER A 12 -24.77 -18.55 -9.19
N ARG A 13 -23.95 -18.36 -8.14
CA ARG A 13 -24.12 -17.22 -7.21
C ARG A 13 -24.06 -15.88 -7.96
N ASN A 14 -23.15 -15.77 -8.93
CA ASN A 14 -23.02 -14.62 -9.82
C ASN A 14 -24.35 -14.34 -10.56
N ASP A 15 -24.94 -15.34 -11.21
CA ASP A 15 -26.20 -15.18 -11.97
C ASP A 15 -27.36 -14.70 -11.09
N ARG A 16 -27.44 -15.23 -9.86
CA ARG A 16 -28.49 -14.83 -8.90
C ARG A 16 -28.33 -13.39 -8.45
N LEU A 17 -27.08 -12.95 -8.20
CA LEU A 17 -26.78 -11.57 -7.86
C LEU A 17 -27.12 -10.64 -9.03
N LEU A 18 -26.63 -10.93 -10.23
CA LEU A 18 -26.92 -10.14 -11.43
C LEU A 18 -28.41 -10.04 -11.71
N LYS A 19 -29.17 -11.13 -11.55
CA LYS A 19 -30.64 -11.12 -11.72
C LYS A 19 -31.35 -10.21 -10.72
N LYS A 20 -30.82 -10.07 -9.50
CA LYS A 20 -31.32 -9.10 -8.51
C LYS A 20 -31.02 -7.67 -8.96
N LEU A 21 -29.77 -7.38 -9.32
CA LEU A 21 -29.34 -6.05 -9.77
C LEU A 21 -30.04 -5.61 -11.07
N GLN A 22 -30.37 -6.55 -11.96
CA GLN A 22 -31.10 -6.28 -13.19
C GLN A 22 -32.49 -5.66 -12.93
N LYS A 23 -33.12 -5.96 -11.78
CA LYS A 23 -34.39 -5.32 -11.40
C LYS A 23 -34.22 -3.81 -11.19
N HIS A 24 -33.12 -3.40 -10.56
CA HIS A 24 -32.80 -1.98 -10.41
C HIS A 24 -32.46 -1.36 -11.77
N VAL A 25 -31.70 -2.05 -12.63
CA VAL A 25 -31.42 -1.56 -14.00
C VAL A 25 -32.71 -1.30 -14.77
N ASN A 26 -33.69 -2.20 -14.69
CA ASN A 26 -34.98 -2.02 -15.34
C ASN A 26 -35.74 -0.80 -14.77
N ALA A 27 -35.67 -0.57 -13.46
CA ALA A 27 -36.27 0.61 -12.83
C ALA A 27 -35.55 1.91 -13.24
N ILE A 28 -34.21 1.91 -13.31
CA ILE A 28 -33.42 3.03 -13.81
C ILE A 28 -33.78 3.35 -15.27
N ASN A 29 -33.92 2.31 -16.11
CA ASN A 29 -34.34 2.46 -17.51
C ASN A 29 -35.76 3.03 -17.64
N ALA A 30 -36.67 2.68 -16.72
CA ALA A 30 -38.03 3.21 -16.73
C ALA A 30 -38.11 4.72 -16.43
N LEU A 31 -37.13 5.27 -15.72
CA LEU A 31 -37.02 6.71 -15.43
C LEU A 31 -36.45 7.52 -16.60
N GLU A 32 -35.95 6.89 -17.66
CA GLU A 32 -35.18 7.59 -18.70
C GLU A 32 -35.97 8.72 -19.38
N ALA A 33 -37.23 8.48 -19.76
CA ALA A 33 -38.06 9.50 -20.42
C ALA A 33 -38.39 10.69 -19.50
N GLU A 34 -38.55 10.43 -18.18
CA GLU A 34 -38.79 11.48 -17.19
C GLU A 34 -37.55 12.36 -17.03
N TYR A 35 -36.37 11.76 -16.91
CA TYR A 35 -35.12 12.48 -16.71
C TYR A 35 -34.64 13.20 -17.97
N GLU A 36 -34.88 12.63 -19.15
CA GLU A 36 -34.63 13.29 -20.43
C GLU A 36 -35.47 14.57 -20.61
N ALA A 37 -36.68 14.60 -20.05
CA ALA A 37 -37.57 15.76 -20.11
C ALA A 37 -37.17 16.88 -19.11
N LEU A 38 -36.29 16.62 -18.15
CA LEU A 38 -35.82 17.64 -17.21
C LEU A 38 -34.95 18.67 -17.93
N ASP A 39 -35.06 19.94 -17.57
CA ASP A 39 -34.06 20.92 -17.97
C ASP A 39 -32.78 20.77 -17.14
N ASP A 40 -31.71 21.48 -17.54
CA ASP A 40 -30.42 21.39 -16.85
C ASP A 40 -30.51 21.86 -15.40
N ALA A 41 -31.35 22.84 -15.09
CA ALA A 41 -31.50 23.35 -13.72
C ALA A 41 -32.15 22.29 -12.82
N ALA A 42 -33.21 21.64 -13.28
CA ALA A 42 -33.92 20.59 -12.56
C ALA A 42 -33.05 19.35 -12.38
N LEU A 43 -32.27 18.95 -13.40
CA LEU A 43 -31.36 17.81 -13.28
C LEU A 43 -30.26 18.07 -12.25
N LYS A 44 -29.69 19.28 -12.21
CA LYS A 44 -28.70 19.68 -11.21
C LYS A 44 -29.28 19.77 -9.80
N GLN A 45 -30.54 20.20 -9.69
CA GLN A 45 -31.24 20.28 -8.40
C GLN A 45 -31.40 18.92 -7.72
N LYS A 46 -31.35 17.81 -8.49
CA LYS A 46 -31.41 16.44 -7.93
C LYS A 46 -30.32 16.17 -6.90
N THR A 47 -29.13 16.74 -7.06
CA THR A 47 -28.04 16.59 -6.08
C THR A 47 -28.43 17.15 -4.72
N ALA A 48 -29.00 18.35 -4.67
CA ALA A 48 -29.46 18.95 -3.43
C ALA A 48 -30.66 18.18 -2.83
N GLU A 49 -31.57 17.69 -3.68
CA GLU A 49 -32.70 16.85 -3.26
C GLU A 49 -32.22 15.56 -2.57
N PHE A 50 -31.26 14.85 -3.17
CA PHE A 50 -30.70 13.62 -2.59
C PHE A 50 -29.92 13.89 -1.31
N GLN A 51 -29.08 14.93 -1.28
CA GLN A 51 -28.37 15.33 -0.06
C GLN A 51 -29.34 15.65 1.08
N GLN A 52 -30.47 16.31 0.79
CA GLN A 52 -31.51 16.55 1.79
C GLN A 52 -32.18 15.25 2.26
N ARG A 53 -32.55 14.35 1.33
CA ARG A 53 -33.12 13.04 1.69
C ARG A 53 -32.18 12.21 2.58
N LEU A 54 -30.88 12.25 2.32
CA LEU A 54 -29.88 11.59 3.17
C LEU A 54 -29.80 12.22 4.57
N LYS A 55 -29.88 13.55 4.67
CA LYS A 55 -29.97 14.24 5.97
C LYS A 55 -31.26 13.91 6.72
N ASP A 56 -32.35 13.66 6.00
CA ASP A 56 -33.64 13.28 6.54
C ASP A 56 -33.72 11.77 6.91
N GLY A 57 -32.64 11.01 6.70
CA GLY A 57 -32.49 9.62 7.15
C GLY A 57 -32.69 8.56 6.08
N ALA A 58 -32.83 8.92 4.80
CA ALA A 58 -32.78 7.95 3.71
C ALA A 58 -31.39 7.30 3.61
N SER A 59 -31.33 6.04 3.20
CA SER A 59 -30.07 5.37 2.88
C SER A 59 -29.62 5.65 1.44
N LEU A 60 -28.35 5.39 1.13
CA LEU A 60 -27.85 5.45 -0.26
C LEU A 60 -28.57 4.45 -1.18
N ASP A 61 -28.97 3.29 -0.65
CA ASP A 61 -29.72 2.29 -1.41
C ASP A 61 -31.12 2.80 -1.78
N ASP A 62 -31.76 3.61 -0.91
CA ASP A 62 -33.10 4.18 -1.15
C ASP A 62 -33.13 5.22 -2.27
N ILE A 63 -31.99 5.84 -2.59
CA ILE A 63 -31.86 6.85 -3.65
C ILE A 63 -31.09 6.34 -4.87
N LEU A 64 -30.63 5.08 -4.84
CA LEU A 64 -29.70 4.54 -5.84
C LEU A 64 -30.26 4.64 -7.26
N ILE A 65 -31.55 4.31 -7.44
CA ILE A 65 -32.20 4.26 -8.74
C ILE A 65 -32.26 5.66 -9.35
N GLU A 66 -32.78 6.64 -8.60
CA GLU A 66 -32.87 8.03 -9.05
C GLU A 66 -31.49 8.67 -9.25
N ALA A 67 -30.53 8.38 -8.37
CA ALA A 67 -29.16 8.88 -8.50
C ALA A 67 -28.46 8.34 -9.75
N PHE A 68 -28.60 7.04 -10.05
CA PHE A 68 -28.02 6.44 -11.26
C PHE A 68 -28.70 6.96 -12.54
N ALA A 69 -30.01 7.20 -12.51
CA ALA A 69 -30.72 7.85 -13.61
C ALA A 69 -30.20 9.28 -13.85
N THR A 70 -29.99 10.04 -12.76
CA THR A 70 -29.41 11.40 -12.81
C THR A 70 -28.04 11.40 -13.48
N VAL A 71 -27.13 10.51 -13.06
CA VAL A 71 -25.77 10.43 -13.62
C VAL A 71 -25.79 9.99 -15.09
N ARG A 72 -26.67 9.05 -15.46
CA ARG A 72 -26.80 8.63 -16.87
C ARG A 72 -27.21 9.79 -17.75
N GLU A 73 -28.24 10.53 -17.35
CA GLU A 73 -28.74 11.65 -18.14
C GLU A 73 -27.70 12.79 -18.20
N ALA A 74 -27.02 13.07 -17.10
CA ALA A 74 -25.90 14.01 -17.10
C ALA A 74 -24.76 13.58 -18.04
N SER A 75 -24.41 12.29 -18.06
CA SER A 75 -23.41 11.75 -18.99
C SER A 75 -23.85 11.85 -20.46
N LYS A 76 -25.13 11.65 -20.77
CA LYS A 76 -25.68 11.89 -22.12
C LYS A 76 -25.49 13.36 -22.52
N ARG A 77 -25.78 14.31 -21.63
CA ARG A 77 -25.67 15.75 -21.92
C ARG A 77 -24.24 16.24 -22.02
N VAL A 78 -23.37 15.80 -21.11
CA VAL A 78 -21.98 16.28 -21.03
C VAL A 78 -21.07 15.57 -22.03
N TYR A 79 -21.21 14.25 -22.20
CA TYR A 79 -20.30 13.44 -23.03
C TYR A 79 -20.95 12.89 -24.29
N GLY A 80 -22.27 12.97 -24.44
CA GLY A 80 -22.98 12.23 -25.49
C GLY A 80 -22.98 10.71 -25.25
N MET A 81 -22.67 10.26 -24.02
CA MET A 81 -22.51 8.85 -23.69
C MET A 81 -23.63 8.39 -22.75
N ARG A 82 -24.54 7.57 -23.26
CA ARG A 82 -25.53 6.88 -22.43
C ARG A 82 -24.91 5.64 -21.81
N HIS A 83 -24.96 5.50 -20.49
CA HIS A 83 -24.54 4.28 -19.82
C HIS A 83 -25.31 3.05 -20.32
N PHE A 84 -24.60 1.98 -20.65
CA PHE A 84 -25.18 0.67 -20.96
C PHE A 84 -25.67 -0.03 -19.69
N ASP A 85 -26.55 -1.02 -19.86
CA ASP A 85 -27.09 -1.81 -18.75
C ASP A 85 -25.98 -2.53 -17.97
N VAL A 86 -24.94 -3.00 -18.66
CA VAL A 86 -23.77 -3.65 -18.03
C VAL A 86 -22.97 -2.69 -17.16
N GLN A 87 -22.92 -1.40 -17.54
CA GLN A 87 -22.27 -0.36 -16.73
C GLN A 87 -23.12 -0.04 -15.49
N MET A 88 -24.46 -0.08 -15.61
CA MET A 88 -25.35 0.04 -14.45
C MET A 88 -25.21 -1.15 -13.48
N LEU A 89 -24.98 -2.36 -13.99
CA LEU A 89 -24.67 -3.51 -13.15
C LEU A 89 -23.33 -3.32 -12.44
N GLY A 90 -22.28 -2.93 -13.18
CA GLY A 90 -20.96 -2.65 -12.62
C GLY A 90 -20.98 -1.57 -11.52
N GLY A 91 -21.70 -0.46 -11.76
CA GLY A 91 -21.83 0.61 -10.78
C GLY A 91 -22.51 0.16 -9.48
N GLN A 92 -23.53 -0.70 -9.57
CA GLN A 92 -24.19 -1.27 -8.40
C GLN A 92 -23.30 -2.24 -7.62
N VAL A 93 -22.52 -3.06 -8.34
CA VAL A 93 -21.53 -3.96 -7.73
C VAL A 93 -20.49 -3.16 -6.95
N LEU A 94 -19.93 -2.11 -7.55
CA LEU A 94 -18.98 -1.20 -6.89
C LEU A 94 -19.61 -0.55 -5.65
N HIS A 95 -20.83 -0.02 -5.77
CA HIS A 95 -21.53 0.58 -4.63
C HIS A 95 -21.71 -0.40 -3.47
N SER A 96 -21.88 -1.69 -3.78
CA SER A 96 -22.07 -2.78 -2.81
C SER A 96 -20.77 -3.27 -2.14
N GLY A 97 -19.63 -2.59 -2.36
CA GLY A 97 -18.33 -2.95 -1.78
C GLY A 97 -17.76 -4.25 -2.37
N LYS A 98 -17.87 -4.42 -3.69
CA LYS A 98 -17.43 -5.62 -4.41
C LYS A 98 -16.51 -5.27 -5.58
N ILE A 99 -15.91 -6.29 -6.18
CA ILE A 99 -15.13 -6.15 -7.41
C ILE A 99 -16.02 -6.38 -8.63
N ALA A 100 -16.05 -5.41 -9.54
CA ALA A 100 -16.70 -5.53 -10.84
C ALA A 100 -15.68 -5.92 -11.91
N GLU A 101 -15.72 -7.18 -12.35
CA GLU A 101 -14.94 -7.59 -13.52
C GLU A 101 -15.68 -7.16 -14.79
N MET A 102 -15.07 -6.23 -15.53
CA MET A 102 -15.59 -5.70 -16.78
C MET A 102 -14.47 -5.70 -17.81
N ARG A 103 -14.69 -6.32 -18.97
CA ARG A 103 -13.69 -6.37 -20.04
C ARG A 103 -13.26 -4.97 -20.48
N THR A 104 -12.00 -4.85 -20.88
CA THR A 104 -11.45 -3.61 -21.43
C THR A 104 -12.30 -3.13 -22.60
N GLY A 105 -12.66 -1.84 -22.58
CA GLY A 105 -13.54 -1.23 -23.58
C GLY A 105 -15.03 -1.19 -23.19
N GLU A 106 -15.47 -1.89 -22.13
CA GLU A 106 -16.84 -1.78 -21.61
C GLU A 106 -17.10 -0.47 -20.85
N GLY A 107 -16.07 0.39 -20.70
CA GLY A 107 -16.18 1.73 -20.13
C GLY A 107 -16.07 1.80 -18.60
N LYS A 108 -15.05 1.15 -18.01
CA LYS A 108 -14.74 1.15 -16.57
C LYS A 108 -14.77 2.55 -15.95
N THR A 109 -14.07 3.52 -16.55
CA THR A 109 -14.06 4.92 -16.09
C THR A 109 -15.44 5.57 -16.10
N LEU A 110 -16.29 5.28 -17.09
CA LEU A 110 -17.66 5.80 -17.13
C LEU A 110 -18.54 5.09 -16.09
N THR A 111 -18.38 3.79 -15.90
CA THR A 111 -19.06 3.00 -14.87
C THR A 111 -18.77 3.52 -13.46
N SER A 112 -17.51 3.88 -13.17
CA SER A 112 -17.09 4.34 -11.84
C SER A 112 -17.78 5.63 -11.41
N THR A 113 -18.23 6.46 -12.37
CA THR A 113 -18.94 7.71 -12.06
C THR A 113 -20.25 7.49 -11.28
N LEU A 114 -20.93 6.37 -11.50
CA LEU A 114 -22.20 6.02 -10.85
C LEU A 114 -22.07 5.86 -9.33
N PRO A 115 -21.26 4.91 -8.81
CA PRO A 115 -21.07 4.76 -7.37
C PRO A 115 -20.30 5.94 -6.77
N THR A 116 -19.38 6.58 -7.51
CA THR A 116 -18.65 7.75 -7.02
C THR A 116 -19.61 8.91 -6.75
N TYR A 117 -20.50 9.24 -7.68
CA TYR A 117 -21.54 10.25 -7.45
C TYR A 117 -22.39 9.89 -6.23
N LEU A 118 -22.98 8.68 -6.21
CA LEU A 118 -23.90 8.26 -5.15
C LEU A 118 -23.27 8.38 -3.76
N ASN A 119 -22.04 7.89 -3.59
CA ASN A 119 -21.36 7.93 -2.31
C ASN A 119 -20.86 9.33 -1.93
N ALA A 120 -20.49 10.15 -2.91
CA ALA A 120 -20.07 11.53 -2.69
C ALA A 120 -21.19 12.41 -2.11
N LEU A 121 -22.47 12.06 -2.34
CA LEU A 121 -23.62 12.76 -1.76
C LEU A 121 -23.64 12.77 -0.22
N THR A 122 -22.87 11.91 0.43
CA THR A 122 -22.70 11.93 1.90
C THR A 122 -21.87 13.11 2.39
N GLY A 123 -21.07 13.76 1.53
CA GLY A 123 -20.10 14.80 1.91
C GLY A 123 -18.86 14.26 2.65
N ARG A 124 -18.77 12.95 2.89
CA ARG A 124 -17.64 12.31 3.59
C ARG A 124 -16.44 12.03 2.70
N GLY A 125 -16.68 12.00 1.38
CA GLY A 125 -15.63 11.89 0.38
C GLY A 125 -15.43 10.55 -0.29
N VAL A 126 -15.10 10.59 -1.57
CA VAL A 126 -14.75 9.38 -2.33
C VAL A 126 -13.34 9.49 -2.87
N HIS A 127 -12.51 8.48 -2.59
CA HIS A 127 -11.19 8.34 -3.19
C HIS A 127 -11.27 7.42 -4.41
N VAL A 128 -10.94 7.96 -5.59
CA VAL A 128 -10.83 7.18 -6.83
C VAL A 128 -9.34 6.94 -7.08
N ILE A 129 -8.93 5.68 -6.96
CA ILE A 129 -7.54 5.26 -7.00
C ILE A 129 -7.22 4.69 -8.38
N THR A 130 -6.12 5.15 -8.97
CA THR A 130 -5.61 4.69 -10.26
C THR A 130 -4.14 4.25 -10.12
N VAL A 131 -3.63 3.53 -11.12
CA VAL A 131 -2.26 2.97 -11.10
C VAL A 131 -1.15 4.01 -11.29
N ASN A 132 -1.44 5.21 -11.83
CA ASN A 132 -0.43 6.25 -12.01
C ASN A 132 -1.01 7.67 -12.10
N ASP A 133 -0.15 8.66 -11.88
CA ASP A 133 -0.52 10.07 -11.81
C ASP A 133 -1.11 10.61 -13.12
N TYR A 134 -0.70 10.05 -14.27
CA TYR A 134 -1.25 10.46 -15.56
C TYR A 134 -2.73 10.08 -15.67
N LEU A 135 -3.08 8.84 -15.32
CA LEU A 135 -4.46 8.37 -15.30
C LEU A 135 -5.28 9.13 -14.24
N ALA A 136 -4.72 9.34 -13.04
CA ALA A 136 -5.37 10.15 -12.01
C ALA A 136 -5.73 11.56 -12.52
N LYS A 137 -4.78 12.27 -13.13
CA LYS A 137 -5.01 13.61 -13.70
C LYS A 137 -6.00 13.59 -14.86
N ARG A 138 -5.83 12.64 -15.79
CA ARG A 138 -6.70 12.49 -16.96
C ARG A 138 -8.14 12.26 -16.52
N ASP A 139 -8.36 11.32 -15.61
CA ASP A 139 -9.69 10.90 -15.19
C ASP A 139 -10.33 11.92 -14.25
N ALA A 140 -9.55 12.59 -13.41
CA ALA A 140 -10.01 13.76 -12.65
C ALA A 140 -10.50 14.87 -13.59
N ASN A 141 -9.70 15.26 -14.58
CA ASN A 141 -10.05 16.34 -15.51
C ASN A 141 -11.23 15.97 -16.42
N TRP A 142 -11.26 14.72 -16.88
CA TRP A 142 -12.37 14.22 -17.68
C TRP A 142 -13.65 14.22 -16.86
N SER A 143 -13.66 13.56 -15.69
CA SER A 143 -14.85 13.43 -14.83
C SER A 143 -15.32 14.74 -14.20
N ARG A 144 -14.42 15.72 -14.04
CA ARG A 144 -14.74 17.07 -13.54
C ARG A 144 -15.93 17.68 -14.27
N SER A 145 -15.98 17.55 -15.59
CA SER A 145 -17.08 18.11 -16.40
C SER A 145 -18.44 17.53 -16.01
N LEU A 146 -18.51 16.26 -15.64
CA LEU A 146 -19.74 15.59 -15.20
C LEU A 146 -20.09 15.95 -13.75
N PHE A 147 -19.12 15.84 -12.84
CA PHE A 147 -19.37 16.04 -11.41
C PHE A 147 -19.65 17.51 -11.08
N GLU A 148 -18.90 18.45 -11.65
CA GLU A 148 -19.17 19.89 -11.47
C GLU A 148 -20.45 20.31 -12.17
N TYR A 149 -20.82 19.67 -13.30
CA TYR A 149 -22.15 19.85 -13.88
C TYR A 149 -23.23 19.51 -12.87
N LEU A 150 -23.09 18.41 -12.13
CA LEU A 150 -23.98 17.99 -11.03
C LEU A 150 -23.70 18.69 -9.69
N GLY A 151 -22.84 19.71 -9.65
CA GLY A 151 -22.59 20.51 -8.43
C GLY A 151 -21.72 19.83 -7.37
N LEU A 152 -20.97 18.78 -7.73
CA LEU A 152 -19.94 18.17 -6.88
C LEU A 152 -18.54 18.66 -7.27
N THR A 153 -17.65 18.74 -6.29
CA THR A 153 -16.27 19.18 -6.46
C THR A 153 -15.31 18.01 -6.70
N VAL A 154 -14.31 18.22 -7.55
CA VAL A 154 -13.30 17.20 -7.88
C VAL A 154 -11.88 17.70 -7.57
N GLY A 155 -11.19 16.96 -6.72
CA GLY A 155 -9.78 17.12 -6.38
C GLY A 155 -8.91 16.08 -7.09
N CYS A 156 -7.62 16.40 -7.26
CA CYS A 156 -6.63 15.46 -7.78
C CYS A 156 -5.36 15.55 -6.93
N ASN A 157 -5.02 14.44 -6.27
CA ASN A 157 -3.84 14.31 -5.42
C ASN A 157 -2.73 13.57 -6.19
N VAL A 158 -1.63 14.28 -6.42
CA VAL A 158 -0.47 13.80 -7.18
C VAL A 158 0.82 14.24 -6.50
N PRO A 159 1.96 13.61 -6.82
CA PRO A 159 3.24 13.97 -6.21
C PRO A 159 3.60 15.44 -6.45
N GLY A 160 4.25 16.05 -5.46
CA GLY A 160 4.77 17.42 -5.53
C GLY A 160 3.79 18.53 -5.19
N LEU A 161 2.53 18.22 -4.85
CA LEU A 161 1.59 19.21 -4.33
C LEU A 161 2.01 19.68 -2.92
N ALA A 162 1.86 20.98 -2.68
CA ALA A 162 2.05 21.55 -1.34
C ALA A 162 0.95 21.04 -0.37
N PRO A 163 1.20 21.00 0.95
CA PRO A 163 0.24 20.53 1.94
C PRO A 163 -1.14 21.21 1.84
N GLU A 164 -1.17 22.52 1.56
CA GLU A 164 -2.42 23.27 1.38
C GLU A 164 -3.21 22.77 0.17
N GLN A 165 -2.53 22.53 -0.96
CA GLN A 165 -3.15 22.02 -2.18
C GLN A 165 -3.64 20.58 -2.01
N LYS A 166 -2.90 19.75 -1.26
CA LYS A 166 -3.37 18.40 -0.88
C LYS A 166 -4.63 18.50 -0.05
N ARG A 167 -4.66 19.37 0.95
CA ARG A 167 -5.84 19.59 1.80
C ARG A 167 -7.06 20.03 0.97
N GLU A 168 -6.89 20.95 0.03
CA GLU A 168 -7.95 21.34 -0.92
C GLU A 168 -8.44 20.13 -1.75
N ALA A 169 -7.52 19.30 -2.25
CA ALA A 169 -7.88 18.11 -3.03
C ALA A 169 -8.66 17.07 -2.20
N TYR A 170 -8.30 16.88 -0.93
CA TYR A 170 -9.00 15.97 -0.02
C TYR A 170 -10.34 16.53 0.49
N GLN A 171 -10.51 17.85 0.51
CA GLN A 171 -11.77 18.50 0.89
C GLN A 171 -12.85 18.44 -0.21
N ALA A 172 -12.45 18.26 -1.47
CA ALA A 172 -13.40 18.06 -2.57
C ALA A 172 -14.28 16.82 -2.36
N ASP A 173 -15.49 16.76 -2.89
CA ASP A 173 -16.40 15.61 -2.73
C ASP A 173 -15.78 14.30 -3.27
N ILE A 174 -14.96 14.42 -4.32
CA ILE A 174 -14.29 13.30 -5.00
C ILE A 174 -12.82 13.66 -5.16
N THR A 175 -11.93 12.76 -4.75
CA THR A 175 -10.48 12.94 -4.85
C THR A 175 -9.89 11.81 -5.68
N TYR A 176 -9.30 12.14 -6.83
CA TYR A 176 -8.53 11.20 -7.64
C TYR A 176 -7.07 11.17 -7.18
N GLY A 177 -6.41 10.02 -7.28
CA GLY A 177 -4.99 9.90 -6.97
C GLY A 177 -4.43 8.50 -7.20
N THR A 178 -3.21 8.28 -6.75
CA THR A 178 -2.57 6.95 -6.76
C THR A 178 -2.57 6.36 -5.37
N ASN A 179 -2.54 5.03 -5.30
CA ASN A 179 -2.38 4.28 -4.06
C ASN A 179 -1.18 4.77 -3.24
N ASN A 180 -0.04 5.02 -3.91
CA ASN A 180 1.17 5.56 -3.27
C ASN A 180 0.93 6.92 -2.61
N GLU A 181 0.36 7.89 -3.32
CA GLU A 181 0.11 9.23 -2.76
C GLU A 181 -0.86 9.18 -1.59
N PHE A 182 -1.96 8.42 -1.73
CA PHE A 182 -2.91 8.21 -0.64
C PHE A 182 -2.26 7.57 0.59
N GLY A 183 -1.45 6.52 0.41
CA GLY A 183 -0.80 5.84 1.52
C GLY A 183 0.30 6.68 2.18
N PHE A 184 1.11 7.41 1.41
CA PHE A 184 2.14 8.29 1.98
C PHE A 184 1.54 9.51 2.68
N ASP A 185 0.45 10.09 2.16
CA ASP A 185 -0.27 11.15 2.87
C ASP A 185 -0.86 10.65 4.19
N TYR A 186 -1.39 9.42 4.23
CA TYR A 186 -1.82 8.80 5.48
C TYR A 186 -0.66 8.63 6.47
N LEU A 187 0.51 8.15 6.03
CA LEU A 187 1.69 8.04 6.90
C LEU A 187 2.16 9.42 7.40
N ARG A 188 2.19 10.44 6.53
CA ARG A 188 2.54 11.83 6.89
C ARG A 188 1.57 12.42 7.90
N ASP A 189 0.27 12.18 7.75
CA ASP A 189 -0.76 12.66 8.69
C ASP A 189 -0.64 12.03 10.09
N ASN A 190 -0.11 10.82 10.17
CA ASN A 190 0.17 10.14 11.44
C ASN A 190 1.50 10.57 12.10
N MET A 191 2.36 11.26 11.36
CA MET A 191 3.57 11.91 11.89
C MET A 191 3.39 13.41 12.14
N ALA A 192 2.24 13.98 11.77
CA ALA A 192 1.93 15.38 11.97
C ALA A 192 1.84 15.73 13.47
N PHE A 193 2.46 16.84 13.88
CA PHE A 193 2.49 17.29 15.27
C PHE A 193 1.14 17.81 15.76
N SER A 194 0.31 18.35 14.85
CA SER A 194 -1.01 18.87 15.17
C SER A 194 -2.09 18.34 14.21
N PRO A 195 -3.36 18.22 14.64
CA PRO A 195 -4.45 17.82 13.75
C PRO A 195 -4.65 18.76 12.56
N GLN A 196 -4.30 20.05 12.69
CA GLN A 196 -4.43 21.04 11.62
C GLN A 196 -3.43 20.80 10.47
N ASP A 197 -2.30 20.17 10.75
CA ASP A 197 -1.26 19.88 9.77
C ASP A 197 -1.62 18.69 8.86
N ARG A 198 -2.66 17.93 9.23
CA ARG A 198 -3.15 16.81 8.41
C ARG A 198 -3.78 17.30 7.11
N VAL A 199 -3.61 16.50 6.05
CA VAL A 199 -4.15 16.79 4.72
C VAL A 199 -5.36 15.92 4.38
N GLN A 200 -5.41 14.67 4.87
CA GLN A 200 -6.54 13.78 4.64
C GLN A 200 -7.72 14.10 5.56
N ARG A 201 -8.88 13.60 5.16
CA ARG A 201 -10.07 13.50 5.99
C ARG A 201 -10.39 12.03 6.27
N GLU A 202 -11.58 11.78 6.84
CA GLU A 202 -12.09 10.44 7.09
C GLU A 202 -12.03 9.53 5.85
N LEU A 203 -11.57 8.28 6.03
CA LEU A 203 -11.47 7.27 4.98
C LEU A 203 -12.84 6.58 4.78
N TYR A 204 -13.71 7.22 4.00
CA TYR A 204 -15.07 6.72 3.77
C TYR A 204 -15.15 5.66 2.67
N TYR A 205 -15.01 6.05 1.41
CA TYR A 205 -15.19 5.14 0.27
C TYR A 205 -14.02 5.21 -0.72
N ALA A 206 -13.45 4.04 -1.03
CA ALA A 206 -12.43 3.87 -2.07
C ALA A 206 -12.98 3.07 -3.26
N VAL A 207 -12.76 3.59 -4.46
CA VAL A 207 -12.98 2.91 -5.74
C VAL A 207 -11.65 2.75 -6.44
N ILE A 208 -11.19 1.50 -6.58
CA ILE A 208 -9.89 1.18 -7.17
C ILE A 208 -10.08 0.75 -8.63
N ASP A 209 -9.45 1.47 -9.56
CA ASP A 209 -9.29 1.02 -10.94
C ASP A 209 -8.05 0.13 -11.08
N GLU A 210 -8.14 -0.90 -11.91
CA GLU A 210 -7.16 -2.01 -12.02
C GLU A 210 -6.79 -2.57 -10.64
N VAL A 211 -7.83 -3.05 -9.93
CA VAL A 211 -7.74 -3.54 -8.55
C VAL A 211 -6.77 -4.71 -8.37
N ASP A 212 -6.58 -5.55 -9.39
CA ASP A 212 -5.58 -6.63 -9.43
C ASP A 212 -4.16 -6.09 -9.36
N SER A 213 -3.82 -5.08 -10.18
CA SER A 213 -2.51 -4.46 -10.12
C SER A 213 -2.21 -3.82 -8.75
N ILE A 214 -3.20 -3.16 -8.14
CA ILE A 214 -2.98 -2.39 -6.91
C ILE A 214 -3.02 -3.28 -5.66
N LEU A 215 -4.01 -4.16 -5.54
CA LEU A 215 -4.23 -4.94 -4.32
C LEU A 215 -3.50 -6.28 -4.29
N ILE A 216 -2.99 -6.75 -5.44
CA ILE A 216 -2.21 -7.99 -5.56
C ILE A 216 -0.76 -7.68 -5.92
N ASP A 217 -0.51 -7.10 -7.11
CA ASP A 217 0.86 -6.94 -7.61
C ASP A 217 1.70 -5.95 -6.81
N GLU A 218 1.14 -4.78 -6.50
CA GLU A 218 1.82 -3.71 -5.74
C GLU A 218 1.77 -3.92 -4.23
N ALA A 219 0.84 -4.74 -3.74
CA ALA A 219 0.66 -4.98 -2.31
C ALA A 219 1.78 -5.84 -1.68
N ARG A 220 2.77 -6.26 -2.45
CA ARG A 220 3.93 -7.07 -2.00
C ARG A 220 4.91 -6.29 -1.13
N THR A 221 5.02 -4.98 -1.32
CA THR A 221 5.96 -4.13 -0.57
C THR A 221 5.21 -3.10 0.27
N PRO A 222 5.55 -2.95 1.56
CA PRO A 222 4.98 -1.88 2.38
C PRO A 222 5.43 -0.50 1.92
N LEU A 223 4.61 0.51 2.22
CA LEU A 223 5.01 1.90 2.16
C LEU A 223 5.82 2.22 3.41
N ILE A 224 7.00 2.81 3.22
CA ILE A 224 7.94 3.11 4.31
C ILE A 224 8.39 4.56 4.16
N ILE A 225 8.29 5.33 5.24
CA ILE A 225 8.99 6.61 5.38
C ILE A 225 10.19 6.38 6.28
N SER A 226 11.38 6.57 5.71
CA SER A 226 12.63 6.55 6.46
C SER A 226 13.11 7.97 6.73
N GLY A 227 13.75 8.17 7.88
CA GLY A 227 14.43 9.41 8.23
C GLY A 227 15.83 9.13 8.72
N ALA A 228 16.66 10.18 8.76
CA ALA A 228 17.92 10.11 9.45
C ALA A 228 17.67 9.76 10.92
N ALA A 229 18.37 8.75 11.43
CA ALA A 229 18.49 8.55 12.86
C ALA A 229 19.26 9.71 13.50
N GLU A 230 19.11 9.89 14.80
CA GLU A 230 20.00 10.77 15.56
C GLU A 230 21.46 10.34 15.34
N ASP A 231 22.37 11.32 15.31
CA ASP A 231 23.78 11.06 15.08
C ASP A 231 24.37 10.29 16.28
N SER A 232 24.49 8.98 16.11
CA SER A 232 25.09 8.06 17.07
C SER A 232 26.57 7.80 16.77
N SER A 233 27.20 8.57 15.86
CA SER A 233 28.60 8.34 15.45
C SER A 233 29.56 8.42 16.64
N GLU A 234 29.37 9.36 17.56
CA GLU A 234 30.19 9.47 18.78
C GLU A 234 30.04 8.22 19.66
N LEU A 235 28.83 7.68 19.77
CA LEU A 235 28.55 6.49 20.55
C LEU A 235 29.25 5.26 19.97
N TYR A 236 29.20 5.08 18.65
CA TYR A 236 29.95 4.02 17.96
C TYR A 236 31.46 4.13 18.20
N LEU A 237 32.02 5.35 18.14
CA LEU A 237 33.44 5.57 18.39
C LEU A 237 33.83 5.22 19.83
N ARG A 238 33.00 5.61 20.81
CA ARG A 238 33.24 5.31 22.23
C ARG A 238 33.11 3.82 22.52
N ILE A 239 32.04 3.16 22.03
CA ILE A 239 31.85 1.72 22.22
C ILE A 239 32.93 0.90 21.51
N ASN A 240 33.41 1.35 20.34
CA ASN A 240 34.51 0.71 19.63
C ASN A 240 35.80 0.61 20.46
N GLN A 241 36.02 1.53 21.40
CA GLN A 241 37.18 1.50 22.32
C GLN A 241 37.05 0.44 23.42
N ILE A 242 35.83 0.00 23.74
CA ILE A 242 35.55 -0.99 24.80
C ILE A 242 35.89 -2.41 24.30
N ILE A 243 35.55 -2.72 23.05
CA ILE A 243 35.62 -4.09 22.50
C ILE A 243 37.01 -4.74 22.60
N PRO A 244 38.14 -4.02 22.41
CA PRO A 244 39.48 -4.58 22.61
C PRO A 244 39.79 -5.03 24.05
N GLU A 245 39.10 -4.51 25.07
CA GLU A 245 39.28 -4.92 26.47
C GLU A 245 38.62 -6.28 26.78
N LEU A 246 37.71 -6.73 25.91
CA LEU A 246 36.96 -7.97 26.09
C LEU A 246 37.75 -9.20 25.62
N THR A 247 37.71 -10.24 26.45
CA THR A 247 38.40 -11.50 26.28
C THR A 247 37.47 -12.60 25.79
N ARG A 248 37.97 -13.45 24.88
CA ARG A 248 37.18 -14.57 24.33
C ARG A 248 37.19 -15.75 25.31
N GLN A 249 36.03 -16.37 25.48
CA GLN A 249 35.85 -17.68 26.10
C GLN A 249 35.69 -18.77 25.02
N ASP A 250 36.27 -19.95 25.25
CA ASP A 250 36.24 -21.05 24.28
C ASP A 250 34.89 -21.78 24.19
N LYS A 251 34.11 -21.79 25.27
CA LYS A 251 32.81 -22.47 25.37
C LYS A 251 31.82 -21.63 26.13
N GLU A 252 30.52 -21.78 25.85
CA GLU A 252 29.49 -21.15 26.67
C GLU A 252 29.47 -21.71 28.09
N ASP A 253 28.95 -20.90 29.00
CA ASP A 253 28.77 -21.29 30.39
C ASP A 253 27.79 -22.47 30.46
N GLU A 254 28.20 -23.54 31.14
CA GLU A 254 27.37 -24.72 31.41
C GLU A 254 26.92 -24.67 32.87
N GLU A 255 25.83 -25.34 33.22
CA GLU A 255 25.31 -25.36 34.60
C GLU A 255 26.40 -25.86 35.58
N GLY A 256 26.93 -24.96 36.42
CA GLY A 256 28.01 -25.22 37.38
C GLY A 256 29.44 -25.09 36.84
N LYS A 257 29.65 -24.62 35.60
CA LYS A 257 30.95 -24.27 35.02
C LYS A 257 30.88 -22.91 34.33
N HIS A 258 31.47 -21.92 34.98
CA HIS A 258 31.64 -20.58 34.44
C HIS A 258 33.11 -20.41 34.05
N GLY A 259 33.36 -19.83 32.88
CA GLY A 259 34.70 -19.36 32.53
C GLY A 259 34.90 -17.90 32.94
N ASP A 260 36.11 -17.40 32.69
CA ASP A 260 36.51 -16.02 33.03
C ASP A 260 36.50 -15.10 31.78
N GLY A 261 35.96 -15.56 30.66
CA GLY A 261 35.94 -14.78 29.41
C GLY A 261 34.64 -14.01 29.24
N ASP A 262 34.69 -12.97 28.40
CA ASP A 262 33.60 -12.00 28.26
C ASP A 262 32.60 -12.35 27.15
N PHE A 263 33.02 -13.13 26.15
CA PHE A 263 32.13 -13.52 25.05
C PHE A 263 32.52 -14.86 24.44
N THR A 264 31.54 -15.52 23.83
CA THR A 264 31.69 -16.75 23.05
C THR A 264 31.35 -16.51 21.58
N ILE A 265 31.95 -17.31 20.70
CA ILE A 265 31.67 -17.27 19.26
C ILE A 265 31.15 -18.63 18.83
N ASP A 266 29.95 -18.65 18.25
CA ASP A 266 29.48 -19.78 17.44
C ASP A 266 29.91 -19.56 15.99
N GLU A 267 31.03 -20.19 15.60
CA GLU A 267 31.58 -20.10 14.25
C GLU A 267 30.68 -20.76 13.20
N LYS A 268 29.83 -21.74 13.59
CA LYS A 268 28.89 -22.40 12.66
C LYS A 268 27.70 -21.51 12.37
N ALA A 269 27.16 -20.86 13.40
CA ALA A 269 26.04 -19.93 13.25
C ALA A 269 26.48 -18.51 12.84
N LYS A 270 27.79 -18.22 12.86
CA LYS A 270 28.36 -16.86 12.79
C LYS A 270 27.67 -15.92 13.79
N GLN A 271 27.52 -16.40 15.03
CA GLN A 271 26.92 -15.65 16.13
C GLN A 271 27.94 -15.39 17.24
N ILE A 272 27.69 -14.35 18.02
CA ILE A 272 28.50 -13.96 19.17
C ILE A 272 27.57 -13.70 20.34
N HIS A 273 27.95 -14.17 21.52
CA HIS A 273 27.16 -14.03 22.74
C HIS A 273 28.04 -13.49 23.86
N LEU A 274 27.55 -12.49 24.59
CA LEU A 274 28.19 -12.04 25.83
C LEU A 274 27.89 -13.06 26.94
N THR A 275 28.93 -13.49 27.65
CA THR A 275 28.80 -14.33 28.85
C THR A 275 28.25 -13.50 30.00
N GLU A 276 27.78 -14.13 31.09
CA GLU A 276 27.34 -13.38 32.28
C GLU A 276 28.49 -12.51 32.84
N HIS A 277 29.72 -13.03 32.82
CA HIS A 277 30.91 -12.27 33.19
C HIS A 277 31.12 -11.06 32.28
N GLY A 278 31.06 -11.25 30.96
CA GLY A 278 31.27 -10.17 30.01
C GLY A 278 30.20 -9.10 30.07
N GLN A 279 28.97 -9.46 30.43
CA GLN A 279 27.91 -8.49 30.67
C GLN A 279 28.27 -7.54 31.82
N ILE A 280 28.74 -8.09 32.94
CA ILE A 280 29.19 -7.30 34.11
C ILE A 280 30.41 -6.46 33.74
N HIS A 281 31.40 -7.05 33.07
CA HIS A 281 32.63 -6.37 32.69
C HIS A 281 32.37 -5.21 31.72
N VAL A 282 31.49 -5.39 30.74
CA VAL A 282 31.04 -4.31 29.84
C VAL A 282 30.35 -3.21 30.64
N GLU A 283 29.44 -3.53 31.56
CA GLU A 283 28.79 -2.53 32.42
C GLU A 283 29.80 -1.70 33.21
N GLU A 284 30.81 -2.35 33.82
CA GLU A 284 31.86 -1.68 34.58
C GLU A 284 32.69 -0.72 33.71
N ILE A 285 33.08 -1.15 32.51
CA ILE A 285 33.79 -0.29 31.56
C ILE A 285 32.89 0.87 31.12
N MET A 286 31.62 0.61 30.83
CA MET A 286 30.68 1.66 30.41
C MET A 286 30.42 2.70 31.51
N LYS A 287 30.38 2.28 32.78
CA LYS A 287 30.30 3.19 33.93
C LYS A 287 31.56 4.04 34.05
N ARG A 288 32.73 3.42 33.93
CA ARG A 288 34.04 4.10 33.95
C ARG A 288 34.17 5.16 32.85
N GLU A 289 33.71 4.86 31.63
CA GLU A 289 33.74 5.78 30.48
C GLU A 289 32.60 6.82 30.48
N GLY A 290 31.72 6.78 31.49
CA GLY A 290 30.58 7.68 31.64
C GLY A 290 29.49 7.49 30.58
N LEU A 291 29.40 6.30 29.98
CA LEU A 291 28.34 5.90 29.05
C LEU A 291 27.11 5.34 29.77
N LEU A 292 27.29 4.82 30.98
CA LEU A 292 26.24 4.27 31.85
C LEU A 292 26.35 4.92 33.24
N LYS A 293 25.23 5.27 33.88
CA LYS A 293 25.30 5.79 35.26
C LYS A 293 25.59 4.66 36.26
N GLU A 294 26.14 5.02 37.42
CA GLU A 294 26.53 4.05 38.46
C GLU A 294 25.35 3.17 38.92
N GLU A 295 24.15 3.75 39.03
CA GLU A 295 22.92 3.06 39.42
C GLU A 295 22.16 2.36 38.28
N GLU A 296 22.60 2.50 37.03
CA GLU A 296 21.92 1.91 35.85
C GLU A 296 22.55 0.58 35.45
N SER A 297 21.73 -0.33 34.90
CA SER A 297 22.17 -1.56 34.24
C SER A 297 22.08 -1.42 32.72
N LEU A 298 22.97 -2.08 31.99
CA LEU A 298 22.94 -2.18 30.53
C LEU A 298 21.67 -2.88 30.02
N PHE A 299 21.05 -3.72 30.86
CA PHE A 299 19.83 -4.46 30.54
C PHE A 299 18.54 -3.72 30.91
N ASP A 300 18.64 -2.53 31.50
CA ASP A 300 17.46 -1.70 31.74
C ASP A 300 16.81 -1.29 30.42
N ALA A 301 15.48 -1.16 30.41
CA ALA A 301 14.72 -0.84 29.19
C ALA A 301 15.17 0.46 28.50
N GLY A 302 15.73 1.41 29.26
CA GLY A 302 16.29 2.66 28.71
C GLY A 302 17.62 2.50 27.98
N ASN A 303 18.35 1.39 28.21
CA ASN A 303 19.70 1.15 27.71
C ASN A 303 19.77 0.08 26.61
N ILE A 304 18.61 -0.38 26.10
CA ILE A 304 18.54 -1.38 25.02
C ILE A 304 19.35 -0.95 23.79
N SER A 305 19.35 0.35 23.45
CA SER A 305 20.15 0.88 22.34
C SER A 305 21.65 0.72 22.59
N LEU A 306 22.13 0.97 23.81
CA LEU A 306 23.54 0.77 24.18
C LEU A 306 23.95 -0.70 24.03
N LEU A 307 23.14 -1.62 24.55
CA LEU A 307 23.37 -3.05 24.42
C LEU A 307 23.42 -3.49 22.95
N HIS A 308 22.53 -2.93 22.12
CA HIS A 308 22.53 -3.17 20.68
C HIS A 308 23.85 -2.73 20.02
N HIS A 309 24.33 -1.53 20.32
CA HIS A 309 25.60 -1.02 19.78
C HIS A 309 26.81 -1.83 20.24
N VAL A 310 26.85 -2.27 21.51
CA VAL A 310 27.91 -3.16 22.01
C VAL A 310 27.94 -4.47 21.22
N ASN A 311 26.79 -5.10 21.03
CA ASN A 311 26.70 -6.35 20.27
C ASN A 311 27.10 -6.14 18.79
N ALA A 312 26.70 -5.03 18.17
CA ALA A 312 27.09 -4.69 16.80
C ALA A 312 28.62 -4.50 16.69
N ALA A 313 29.24 -3.78 17.63
CA ALA A 313 30.68 -3.57 17.69
C ALA A 313 31.45 -4.88 17.94
N LEU A 314 30.96 -5.72 18.85
CA LEU A 314 31.56 -7.02 19.13
C LEU A 314 31.54 -7.93 17.88
N ARG A 315 30.42 -7.97 17.15
CA ARG A 315 30.31 -8.67 15.86
C ARG A 315 31.28 -8.09 14.83
N ALA A 316 31.32 -6.76 14.67
CA ALA A 316 32.21 -6.10 13.72
C ALA A 316 33.69 -6.44 13.97
N HIS A 317 34.10 -6.53 15.24
CA HIS A 317 35.47 -6.87 15.62
C HIS A 317 35.82 -8.33 15.38
N LYS A 318 34.94 -9.24 15.81
CA LYS A 318 35.28 -10.66 15.98
C LYS A 318 34.75 -11.58 14.88
N LEU A 319 33.68 -11.19 14.17
CA LEU A 319 33.09 -11.99 13.09
C LEU A 319 33.42 -11.47 11.69
N PHE A 320 33.64 -10.16 11.53
CA PHE A 320 33.86 -9.54 10.23
C PHE A 320 35.32 -9.11 10.05
N THR A 321 35.96 -9.68 9.05
CA THR A 321 37.40 -9.55 8.78
C THR A 321 37.65 -8.72 7.54
N LYS A 322 38.57 -7.76 7.68
CA LYS A 322 39.06 -6.94 6.56
C LYS A 322 39.73 -7.82 5.51
N ASP A 323 39.54 -7.47 4.24
CA ASP A 323 40.02 -8.18 3.05
C ASP A 323 39.42 -9.58 2.85
N VAL A 324 38.41 -9.96 3.64
CA VAL A 324 37.63 -11.19 3.49
C VAL A 324 36.15 -10.85 3.34
N ASP A 325 35.55 -10.23 4.36
CA ASP A 325 34.13 -9.89 4.39
C ASP A 325 33.86 -8.48 3.83
N TYR A 326 34.85 -7.61 3.87
CA TYR A 326 34.80 -6.25 3.32
C TYR A 326 36.20 -5.71 3.03
N ILE A 327 36.23 -4.63 2.25
CA ILE A 327 37.43 -3.82 2.02
C ILE A 327 37.15 -2.36 2.38
N VAL A 328 38.22 -1.62 2.69
CA VAL A 328 38.18 -0.17 2.86
C VAL A 328 38.63 0.47 1.55
N LYS A 329 37.74 1.24 0.92
CA LYS A 329 38.01 1.91 -0.36
C LYS A 329 37.45 3.33 -0.32
N ASP A 330 38.26 4.32 -0.66
CA ASP A 330 37.87 5.75 -0.71
C ASP A 330 37.15 6.23 0.56
N ASP A 331 37.70 5.89 1.74
CA ASP A 331 37.13 6.21 3.06
C ASP A 331 35.72 5.63 3.30
N ASN A 332 35.39 4.52 2.64
CA ASN A 332 34.12 3.81 2.80
C ASN A 332 34.32 2.29 2.94
N ILE A 333 33.38 1.63 3.59
CA ILE A 333 33.32 0.16 3.70
C ILE A 333 32.58 -0.41 2.49
N VAL A 334 33.22 -1.32 1.76
CA VAL A 334 32.60 -2.04 0.64
C VAL A 334 32.57 -3.53 0.96
N ILE A 335 31.37 -4.10 0.99
CA ILE A 335 31.16 -5.52 1.31
C ILE A 335 31.71 -6.40 0.19
N VAL A 336 32.39 -7.49 0.55
CA VAL A 336 32.83 -8.53 -0.39
C VAL A 336 31.88 -9.72 -0.28
N ASP A 337 31.37 -10.19 -1.42
CA ASP A 337 30.51 -11.36 -1.46
C ASP A 337 31.31 -12.64 -1.18
N GLU A 338 30.90 -13.40 -0.15
CA GLU A 338 31.61 -14.59 0.34
C GLU A 338 31.73 -15.72 -0.72
N HIS A 339 30.81 -15.78 -1.69
CA HIS A 339 30.79 -16.87 -2.69
C HIS A 339 31.56 -16.50 -3.95
N THR A 340 31.50 -15.24 -4.36
CA THR A 340 32.00 -14.77 -5.66
C THR A 340 33.24 -13.90 -5.55
N GLY A 341 33.57 -13.40 -4.35
CA GLY A 341 34.67 -12.45 -4.12
C GLY A 341 34.46 -11.08 -4.76
N ARG A 342 33.24 -10.79 -5.24
CA ARG A 342 32.91 -9.51 -5.88
C ARG A 342 32.60 -8.45 -4.84
N THR A 343 33.06 -7.23 -5.10
CA THR A 343 32.71 -6.04 -4.31
C THR A 343 31.27 -5.62 -4.58
N MET A 344 30.48 -5.46 -3.53
CA MET A 344 29.08 -5.04 -3.57
C MET A 344 28.96 -3.56 -3.18
N GLU A 345 29.33 -2.68 -4.11
CA GLU A 345 29.21 -1.23 -3.91
C GLU A 345 27.73 -0.83 -3.71
N GLY A 346 27.46 0.04 -2.72
CA GLY A 346 26.12 0.50 -2.37
C GLY A 346 25.33 -0.41 -1.42
N ARG A 347 25.83 -1.61 -1.12
CA ARG A 347 25.21 -2.51 -0.12
C ARG A 347 25.79 -2.22 1.27
N ARG A 348 24.90 -2.16 2.28
CA ARG A 348 25.27 -1.99 3.70
C ARG A 348 24.68 -3.12 4.53
N TRP A 349 25.29 -3.42 5.67
CA TRP A 349 24.71 -4.34 6.66
C TRP A 349 23.72 -3.58 7.55
N SER A 350 22.64 -4.25 7.95
CA SER A 350 21.61 -3.70 8.84
C SER A 350 22.00 -3.81 10.33
N GLU A 351 21.14 -3.31 11.23
CA GLU A 351 21.26 -3.46 12.69
C GLU A 351 22.58 -2.90 13.23
N GLY A 352 22.96 -1.71 12.75
CA GLY A 352 24.16 -0.99 13.19
C GLY A 352 25.51 -1.64 12.93
N LEU A 353 25.54 -2.81 12.28
CA LEU A 353 26.77 -3.55 12.01
C LEU A 353 27.69 -2.78 11.05
N HIS A 354 27.13 -2.12 10.04
CA HIS A 354 27.93 -1.40 9.06
C HIS A 354 28.62 -0.18 9.69
N GLN A 355 27.89 0.57 10.53
CA GLN A 355 28.42 1.68 11.32
C GLN A 355 29.48 1.20 12.32
N ALA A 356 29.28 0.04 12.94
CA ALA A 356 30.27 -0.57 13.82
C ALA A 356 31.57 -0.96 13.08
N VAL A 357 31.48 -1.45 11.85
CA VAL A 357 32.65 -1.71 10.99
C VAL A 357 33.31 -0.39 10.55
N GLU A 358 32.52 0.62 10.23
CA GLU A 358 33.03 1.97 9.92
C GLU A 358 33.85 2.53 11.10
N ALA A 359 33.32 2.42 12.32
CA ALA A 359 33.99 2.83 13.55
C ALA A 359 35.25 2.01 13.84
N LYS A 360 35.21 0.68 13.63
CA LYS A 360 36.36 -0.22 13.77
C LYS A 360 37.53 0.18 12.89
N GLU A 361 37.25 0.52 11.63
CA GLU A 361 38.28 0.87 10.66
C GLU A 361 38.65 2.36 10.66
N GLY A 362 37.98 3.18 11.48
CA GLY A 362 38.23 4.61 11.59
C GLY A 362 37.83 5.43 10.36
N VAL A 363 36.91 4.91 9.55
CA VAL A 363 36.35 5.63 8.39
C VAL A 363 35.16 6.48 8.82
N LYS A 364 34.70 7.38 7.95
CA LYS A 364 33.53 8.22 8.24
C LYS A 364 32.28 7.37 8.47
N ILE A 365 31.78 7.39 9.71
CA ILE A 365 30.51 6.76 10.07
C ILE A 365 29.37 7.52 9.40
N GLN A 366 28.51 6.81 8.68
CA GLN A 366 27.32 7.42 8.10
C GLN A 366 26.09 7.08 8.95
N ASN A 367 25.27 8.09 9.21
CA ASN A 367 24.04 7.94 9.99
C ASN A 367 23.18 6.79 9.46
N GLU A 368 22.54 6.10 10.39
CA GLU A 368 21.53 5.10 10.08
C GLU A 368 20.28 5.77 9.48
N ASN A 369 19.62 5.05 8.59
CA ASN A 369 18.25 5.37 8.22
C ASN A 369 17.35 4.51 9.09
N GLN A 370 16.47 5.15 9.85
CA GLN A 370 15.44 4.47 10.64
C GLN A 370 14.09 4.55 9.93
N THR A 371 13.26 3.52 10.09
CA THR A 371 11.87 3.55 9.63
C THR A 371 11.04 4.36 10.62
N LEU A 372 10.51 5.51 10.18
CA LEU A 372 9.67 6.38 11.00
C LEU A 372 8.20 5.96 10.98
N ALA A 373 7.73 5.53 9.80
CA ALA A 373 6.35 5.10 9.62
C ALA A 373 6.28 4.04 8.52
N SER A 374 5.39 3.06 8.68
CA SER A 374 5.18 2.02 7.68
C SER A 374 3.74 1.51 7.69
N ILE A 375 3.20 1.21 6.51
CA ILE A 375 1.91 0.53 6.34
C ILE A 375 1.92 -0.30 5.07
N THR A 376 1.29 -1.47 5.08
CA THR A 376 1.06 -2.24 3.87
C THR A 376 -0.19 -1.77 3.14
N PHE A 377 -0.26 -1.92 1.81
CA PHE A 377 -1.47 -1.58 1.07
C PHE A 377 -2.69 -2.36 1.55
N GLN A 378 -2.52 -3.64 1.93
CA GLN A 378 -3.60 -4.45 2.49
C GLN A 378 -4.23 -3.75 3.71
N ASN A 379 -3.40 -3.34 4.66
CA ASN A 379 -3.87 -2.73 5.89
C ASN A 379 -4.42 -1.32 5.64
N TYR A 380 -3.79 -0.54 4.76
CA TYR A 380 -4.27 0.79 4.42
C TYR A 380 -5.69 0.77 3.84
N PHE A 381 -5.94 -0.08 2.83
CA PHE A 381 -7.26 -0.13 2.20
C PHE A 381 -8.34 -0.74 3.10
N ARG A 382 -7.97 -1.55 4.09
CA ARG A 382 -8.89 -2.04 5.13
C ARG A 382 -9.36 -0.97 6.11
N LEU A 383 -8.71 0.20 6.15
CA LEU A 383 -9.15 1.33 6.98
C LEU A 383 -10.39 2.03 6.41
N TYR A 384 -10.70 1.86 5.12
CA TYR A 384 -11.87 2.46 4.51
C TYR A 384 -13.14 1.79 5.02
N GLU A 385 -14.17 2.59 5.34
CA GLU A 385 -15.49 2.05 5.69
C GLU A 385 -16.08 1.21 4.55
N LYS A 386 -15.85 1.64 3.30
CA LYS A 386 -16.23 0.90 2.11
C LYS A 386 -15.10 0.87 1.08
N LEU A 387 -14.86 -0.32 0.54
CA LEU A 387 -13.85 -0.57 -0.48
C LEU A 387 -14.49 -1.29 -1.67
N SER A 388 -14.14 -0.90 -2.89
CA SER A 388 -14.57 -1.58 -4.11
C SER A 388 -13.53 -1.40 -5.20
N GLY A 389 -13.60 -2.22 -6.24
CA GLY A 389 -12.67 -2.09 -7.36
C GLY A 389 -13.20 -2.64 -8.66
N MET A 390 -12.55 -2.30 -9.75
CA MET A 390 -12.84 -2.83 -11.08
C MET A 390 -11.57 -3.24 -11.80
N THR A 391 -11.68 -4.24 -12.66
CA THR A 391 -10.59 -4.71 -13.52
C THR A 391 -11.17 -5.53 -14.68
N GLY A 392 -10.34 -5.80 -15.69
CA GLY A 392 -10.68 -6.75 -16.75
C GLY A 392 -10.48 -8.21 -16.39
N THR A 393 -9.76 -8.50 -15.30
CA THR A 393 -9.21 -9.83 -15.00
C THR A 393 -9.21 -10.13 -13.49
N ALA A 394 -10.38 -10.21 -12.84
CA ALA A 394 -10.48 -10.45 -11.39
C ALA A 394 -10.78 -11.90 -11.00
N ASP A 395 -11.39 -12.70 -11.88
CA ASP A 395 -11.91 -14.02 -11.54
C ASP A 395 -10.80 -15.00 -11.14
N THR A 396 -9.59 -14.81 -11.67
CA THR A 396 -8.41 -15.62 -11.28
C THR A 396 -8.00 -15.36 -9.84
N GLU A 397 -8.03 -14.10 -9.39
CA GLU A 397 -7.63 -13.67 -8.04
C GLU A 397 -8.82 -13.55 -7.06
N ALA A 398 -10.01 -13.99 -7.46
CA ALA A 398 -11.25 -13.83 -6.69
C ALA A 398 -11.18 -14.40 -5.27
N PHE A 399 -10.43 -15.51 -5.09
CA PHE A 399 -10.21 -16.09 -3.77
C PHE A 399 -9.38 -15.16 -2.88
N GLU A 400 -8.30 -14.59 -3.42
CA GLU A 400 -7.40 -13.71 -2.68
C GLU A 400 -8.08 -12.40 -2.28
N PHE A 401 -8.81 -11.78 -3.20
CA PHE A 401 -9.60 -10.57 -2.89
C PHE A 401 -10.58 -10.78 -1.74
N ASN A 402 -11.31 -11.89 -1.74
CA ASN A 402 -12.26 -12.19 -0.68
C ASN A 402 -11.57 -12.57 0.63
N HIS A 403 -10.44 -13.28 0.57
CA HIS A 403 -9.71 -13.72 1.76
C HIS A 403 -9.02 -12.55 2.50
N ILE A 404 -8.38 -11.65 1.75
CA ILE A 404 -7.58 -10.55 2.33
C ILE A 404 -8.46 -9.33 2.65
N TYR A 405 -9.37 -8.97 1.73
CA TYR A 405 -10.11 -7.71 1.78
C TYR A 405 -11.61 -7.89 2.02
N GLY A 406 -12.13 -9.11 2.00
CA GLY A 406 -13.58 -9.37 2.05
C GLY A 406 -14.32 -8.93 0.79
N LEU A 407 -13.61 -8.73 -0.32
CA LEU A 407 -14.17 -8.28 -1.59
C LEU A 407 -14.61 -9.47 -2.46
N GLU A 408 -15.91 -9.61 -2.68
CA GLU A 408 -16.46 -10.59 -3.62
C GLU A 408 -16.30 -10.11 -5.06
N THR A 409 -15.75 -10.95 -5.94
CA THR A 409 -15.68 -10.70 -7.39
C THR A 409 -16.99 -11.05 -8.09
N VAL A 410 -17.49 -10.13 -8.91
CA VAL A 410 -18.70 -10.29 -9.73
C VAL A 410 -18.32 -10.10 -11.19
N VAL A 411 -18.54 -11.14 -11.99
CA VAL A 411 -18.27 -11.10 -13.43
C VAL A 411 -19.45 -10.45 -14.14
N ILE A 412 -19.23 -9.24 -14.67
CA ILE A 412 -20.25 -8.50 -15.41
C ILE A 412 -20.29 -9.00 -16.86
N PRO A 413 -21.47 -9.31 -17.42
CA PRO A 413 -21.58 -9.69 -18.83
C PRO A 413 -21.12 -8.54 -19.75
N THR A 414 -20.64 -8.85 -20.94
CA THR A 414 -20.32 -7.84 -21.95
C THR A 414 -21.60 -7.28 -22.57
N ASN A 415 -21.58 -6.00 -22.96
CA ASN A 415 -22.74 -5.37 -23.62
C ASN A 415 -23.06 -6.02 -24.98
N ARG A 416 -22.01 -6.52 -25.66
CA ARG A 416 -22.12 -7.24 -26.94
C ARG A 416 -21.55 -8.63 -26.81
N ALA A 417 -22.05 -9.56 -27.62
CA ALA A 417 -21.51 -10.92 -27.69
C ALA A 417 -20.00 -10.88 -28.05
N MET A 418 -19.18 -11.57 -27.28
CA MET A 418 -17.75 -11.64 -27.53
C MET A 418 -17.46 -12.60 -28.69
N VAL A 419 -16.73 -12.11 -29.71
CA VAL A 419 -16.36 -12.87 -30.91
C VAL A 419 -14.85 -13.02 -31.10
N ARG A 420 -14.05 -12.62 -30.10
CA ARG A 420 -12.58 -12.73 -30.15
C ARG A 420 -12.19 -14.21 -30.13
N ASP A 421 -11.39 -14.61 -31.11
CA ASP A 421 -10.84 -15.96 -31.21
C ASP A 421 -9.50 -16.01 -30.47
N ASP A 422 -9.55 -16.45 -29.21
CA ASP A 422 -8.36 -16.64 -28.37
C ASP A 422 -7.74 -18.01 -28.71
N LYS A 423 -6.68 -17.99 -29.53
CA LYS A 423 -5.93 -19.20 -29.90
C LYS A 423 -5.12 -19.73 -28.72
N ALA A 424 -4.88 -21.03 -28.72
CA ALA A 424 -4.00 -21.66 -27.74
C ALA A 424 -2.55 -21.15 -27.86
N ASP A 425 -1.85 -21.10 -26.72
CA ASP A 425 -0.46 -20.69 -26.65
C ASP A 425 0.44 -21.62 -27.48
N LEU A 426 1.38 -21.03 -28.21
CA LEU A 426 2.42 -21.76 -28.96
C LEU A 426 3.71 -21.78 -28.14
N ILE A 427 4.25 -22.98 -27.91
CA ILE A 427 5.45 -23.20 -27.10
C ILE A 427 6.60 -23.62 -28.03
N TYR A 428 7.76 -22.96 -27.88
CA TYR A 428 8.97 -23.19 -28.67
C TYR A 428 10.14 -23.63 -27.78
N LEU A 429 11.13 -24.35 -28.33
CA LEU A 429 12.28 -24.85 -27.57
C LEU A 429 13.25 -23.72 -27.23
N THR A 430 13.39 -22.74 -28.13
CA THR A 430 14.30 -21.61 -27.94
C THR A 430 13.60 -20.27 -28.12
N ALA A 431 14.18 -19.22 -27.54
CA ALA A 431 13.69 -17.86 -27.74
C ALA A 431 13.79 -17.41 -29.20
N GLN A 432 14.82 -17.86 -29.93
CA GLN A 432 15.00 -17.53 -31.34
C GLN A 432 13.87 -18.13 -32.19
N GLU A 433 13.56 -19.41 -32.03
CA GLU A 433 12.44 -20.08 -32.73
C GLU A 433 11.10 -19.38 -32.48
N LYS A 434 10.86 -18.96 -31.22
CA LYS A 434 9.68 -18.17 -30.86
C LYS A 434 9.64 -16.86 -31.65
N TYR A 435 10.75 -16.12 -31.74
CA TYR A 435 10.80 -14.85 -32.46
C TYR A 435 10.65 -15.04 -33.97
N ASP A 436 11.28 -16.06 -34.53
CA ASP A 436 11.16 -16.39 -35.96
C ASP A 436 9.72 -16.79 -36.33
N ALA A 437 8.94 -17.33 -35.39
CA ALA A 437 7.53 -17.64 -35.60
C ALA A 437 6.56 -16.48 -35.32
N ILE A 438 7.01 -15.44 -34.60
CA ILE A 438 6.25 -14.20 -34.37
C ILE A 438 6.34 -13.27 -35.59
N VAL A 439 7.51 -13.20 -36.23
CA VAL A 439 7.78 -12.40 -37.44
C VAL A 439 7.15 -13.07 -38.66
#